data_AF-A0A958N342-F1
#
_entry.id   AF-A0A958N342-F1
#
_cell.length_a   1.000
_cell.length_b   1.000
_cell.length_c   1.000
_cell.angle_alpha   90.00
_cell.angle_beta   90.00
_cell.angle_gamma   90.00
#
_symmetry.space_group_name_H-M   'P 1'
#
loop_
_entity.id
_entity.type
_entity.pdbx_description
1 polymer ?
#
loop_
_entity_poly.entity_id
_entity_poly.type
_entity_poly.pdbx_seq_one_letter_code
_entity_poly.pdbx_strand_id
1 'polypeptide(L)'
;MRKFLIALFVLVPSILVASQTITKDLVNEIFADVFAVYQDENTKIGILFNDLEYDAKSVTKMNVATWLYRKGAANTFDLDVKELAYDYSDKVNPNLKFNGSLKLDIAKIIGQDELNEMANQLEEEVERFTKEMLQDYGQAAFAKATVDEKTVDKAGNVISLKVSFELNLDYTNLPAEKPVSEVEVKSAIAVINFSPSQIDAELQINFNPQYSGYDDEVDGLKEHLQLLVDRDRDEIQFLQALAANLLDMIDNVISEDNSQN
;
A
#
# COMPACT_ATOMS: atom_id res chain seq x y z
N MET A 1 -25.62 36.59 -21.06
CA MET A 1 -25.01 36.74 -22.41
C MET A 1 -24.09 37.94 -22.43
N ARG A 2 -22.83 37.75 -22.88
CA ARG A 2 -21.81 38.75 -23.32
C ARG A 2 -21.17 39.59 -22.20
N LYS A 3 -19.93 39.20 -21.80
CA LYS A 3 -18.61 39.65 -22.31
C LYS A 3 -18.19 41.01 -21.75
N PHE A 4 -17.17 41.02 -20.89
CA PHE A 4 -16.08 42.00 -20.95
C PHE A 4 -14.76 41.34 -20.57
N LEU A 5 -13.74 41.69 -21.34
CA LEU A 5 -12.40 41.12 -21.41
C LEU A 5 -11.47 42.34 -21.29
N ILE A 6 -10.65 42.40 -20.24
CA ILE A 6 -9.43 43.22 -20.11
C ILE A 6 -8.51 42.36 -19.22
N ALA A 7 -7.64 41.50 -19.75
CA ALA A 7 -6.34 41.82 -20.34
C ALA A 7 -5.46 42.65 -19.39
N LEU A 8 -4.83 41.98 -18.41
CA LEU A 8 -3.51 42.38 -17.92
C LEU A 8 -2.54 41.25 -18.26
N PHE A 9 -1.85 41.44 -19.39
CA PHE A 9 -0.65 40.71 -19.74
C PHE A 9 0.45 41.17 -18.76
N VAL A 10 0.71 40.37 -17.72
CA VAL A 10 2.06 40.28 -17.17
C VAL A 10 2.70 39.13 -17.93
N LEU A 11 3.56 39.48 -18.89
CA LEU A 11 4.57 38.56 -19.43
C LEU A 11 5.45 38.15 -18.25
N VAL A 12 5.05 37.11 -17.53
CA VAL A 12 6.01 36.32 -16.76
C VAL A 12 6.87 35.67 -17.83
N PRO A 13 8.19 35.94 -17.90
CA PRO A 13 9.04 35.11 -18.71
C PRO A 13 8.78 33.67 -18.24
N SER A 14 8.27 32.82 -19.13
CA SER A 14 8.33 31.39 -18.93
C SER A 14 9.81 31.07 -18.86
N ILE A 15 10.36 31.15 -17.66
CA ILE A 15 11.59 30.47 -17.31
C ILE A 15 11.26 29.05 -17.72
N LEU A 16 11.91 28.55 -18.78
CA LEU A 16 12.12 27.12 -18.90
C LEU A 16 12.86 26.76 -17.62
N VAL A 17 12.12 26.44 -16.57
CA VAL A 17 12.65 25.66 -15.48
C VAL A 17 13.00 24.37 -16.19
N ALA A 18 14.30 24.14 -16.36
CA ALA A 18 14.75 22.84 -16.82
C ALA A 18 14.15 21.85 -15.82
N SER A 19 13.17 21.08 -16.29
CA SER A 19 12.53 20.06 -15.47
C SER A 19 13.65 19.21 -14.89
N GLN A 20 13.67 19.13 -13.57
CA GLN A 20 14.76 18.44 -12.91
C GLN A 20 14.61 16.96 -13.21
N THR A 21 15.73 16.30 -13.54
CA THR A 21 15.73 14.86 -13.75
C THR A 21 15.32 14.18 -12.46
N ILE A 22 14.29 13.33 -12.53
CA ILE A 22 13.90 12.50 -11.40
C ILE A 22 15.08 11.61 -11.02
N THR A 23 15.57 11.78 -9.81
CA THR A 23 16.56 10.87 -9.23
C THR A 23 16.08 10.44 -7.86
N LYS A 24 16.43 9.22 -7.48
CA LYS A 24 16.10 8.64 -6.17
C LYS A 24 16.50 9.57 -5.01
N ASP A 25 17.71 10.11 -5.07
CA ASP A 25 18.27 10.94 -4.00
C ASP A 25 17.50 12.28 -3.88
N LEU A 26 17.15 12.90 -5.01
CA LEU A 26 16.35 14.12 -5.02
C LEU A 26 14.92 13.87 -4.50
N VAL A 27 14.29 12.77 -4.92
CA VAL A 27 12.96 12.37 -4.43
C VAL A 27 13.01 12.14 -2.91
N ASN A 28 14.03 11.45 -2.40
CA ASN A 28 14.22 11.24 -0.97
C ASN A 28 14.41 12.54 -0.20
N GLU A 29 15.19 13.49 -0.74
CA GLU A 29 15.35 14.83 -0.16
C GLU A 29 14.01 15.56 -0.06
N ILE A 30 13.21 15.53 -1.13
CA ILE A 30 11.89 16.17 -1.15
C ILE A 30 10.96 15.55 -0.12
N PHE A 31 10.87 14.22 -0.02
CA PHE A 31 10.04 13.58 0.99
C PHE A 31 10.51 13.90 2.41
N ALA A 32 11.83 13.93 2.65
CA ALA A 32 12.38 14.33 3.94
C ALA A 32 12.01 15.78 4.31
N ASP A 33 12.07 16.71 3.34
CA ASP A 33 11.64 18.10 3.51
C ASP A 33 10.14 18.19 3.83
N VAL A 34 9.31 17.51 3.05
CA VAL A 34 7.84 17.51 3.19
C VAL A 34 7.43 16.99 4.56
N PHE A 35 8.09 15.95 5.05
CA PHE A 35 7.78 15.30 6.33
C PHE A 35 8.58 15.83 7.52
N ALA A 36 9.43 16.84 7.34
CA ALA A 36 10.22 17.42 8.42
C ALA A 36 9.34 17.97 9.56
N VAL A 37 8.14 18.44 9.23
CA VAL A 37 7.15 18.97 10.20
C VAL A 37 6.55 17.91 11.12
N TYR A 38 6.75 16.62 10.81
CA TYR A 38 6.22 15.47 11.55
C TYR A 38 7.35 14.65 12.22
N GLN A 39 8.47 15.28 12.56
CA GLN A 39 9.60 14.66 13.25
C GLN A 39 9.73 15.22 14.67
N ASP A 40 9.02 14.62 15.63
CA ASP A 40 9.12 14.96 17.04
C ASP A 40 9.19 13.69 17.93
N GLU A 41 9.10 13.86 19.24
CA GLU A 41 9.18 12.75 20.19
C GLU A 41 7.99 11.78 20.11
N ASN A 42 6.85 12.22 19.58
CA ASN A 42 5.61 11.47 19.50
C ASN A 42 5.23 11.10 18.05
N THR A 43 5.90 11.65 17.06
CA THR A 43 5.56 11.49 15.63
C THR A 43 6.82 11.33 14.80
N LYS A 44 6.82 10.31 13.94
CA LYS A 44 7.82 10.17 12.87
C LYS A 44 7.12 9.61 11.65
N ILE A 45 7.32 10.20 10.49
CA ILE A 45 6.84 9.67 9.22
C ILE A 45 7.97 9.75 8.20
N GLY A 46 8.07 8.77 7.32
CA GLY A 46 9.07 8.83 6.27
C GLY A 46 8.87 7.82 5.16
N ILE A 47 9.46 8.16 4.03
CA ILE A 47 9.51 7.38 2.81
C ILE A 47 10.95 7.44 2.33
N LEU A 48 11.51 6.30 1.97
CA LEU A 48 12.86 6.16 1.45
C LEU A 48 12.84 5.24 0.23
N PHE A 49 13.16 5.80 -0.93
CA PHE A 49 13.41 5.03 -2.13
C PHE A 49 14.83 4.43 -2.05
N ASN A 50 14.90 3.11 -2.07
CA ASN A 50 16.12 2.31 -2.18
C ASN A 50 16.53 2.10 -3.64
N ASP A 51 15.55 1.92 -4.53
CA ASP A 51 15.69 1.88 -5.99
C ASP A 51 14.56 2.71 -6.65
N LEU A 52 14.88 3.35 -7.77
CA LEU A 52 13.91 4.05 -8.61
C LEU A 52 14.44 4.12 -10.04
N GLU A 53 13.75 3.46 -10.97
CA GLU A 53 14.03 3.48 -12.40
C GLU A 53 12.72 3.73 -13.16
N TYR A 54 12.81 4.47 -14.26
CA TYR A 54 11.66 4.81 -15.09
C TYR A 54 12.08 4.90 -16.55
N ASP A 55 11.12 4.76 -17.45
CA ASP A 55 11.31 5.00 -18.87
C ASP A 55 10.48 6.20 -19.36
N ALA A 56 10.32 6.34 -20.67
CA ALA A 56 9.54 7.45 -21.25
C ALA A 56 8.07 7.45 -20.80
N LYS A 57 7.52 6.31 -20.37
CA LYS A 57 6.11 6.15 -20.01
C LYS A 57 5.88 6.01 -18.51
N SER A 58 6.68 5.21 -17.80
CA SER A 58 6.33 4.85 -16.41
C SER A 58 7.53 4.52 -15.55
N VAL A 59 7.29 4.37 -14.24
CA VAL A 59 8.25 3.74 -13.31
C VAL A 59 8.34 2.25 -13.65
N THR A 60 9.53 1.79 -14.00
CA THR A 60 9.80 0.39 -14.38
C THR A 60 10.37 -0.42 -13.24
N LYS A 61 10.95 0.24 -12.23
CA LYS A 61 11.43 -0.41 -11.01
C LYS A 61 11.38 0.56 -9.84
N MET A 62 10.97 0.08 -8.68
CA MET A 62 10.92 0.84 -7.46
C MET A 62 11.18 -0.09 -6.27
N ASN A 63 11.90 0.37 -5.27
CA ASN A 63 11.93 -0.25 -3.94
C ASN A 63 11.83 0.87 -2.92
N VAL A 64 10.79 0.85 -2.09
CA VAL A 64 10.51 1.87 -1.10
C VAL A 64 10.41 1.24 0.28
N ALA A 65 11.02 1.87 1.27
CA ALA A 65 10.73 1.67 2.67
C ALA A 65 9.89 2.84 3.19
N THR A 66 8.87 2.57 4.01
CA THR A 66 8.04 3.61 4.63
C THR A 66 7.84 3.32 6.09
N TRP A 67 7.86 4.35 6.94
CA TRP A 67 7.57 4.20 8.36
C TRP A 67 6.63 5.30 8.84
N LEU A 68 5.78 4.96 9.81
CA LEU A 68 4.94 5.89 10.53
C LEU A 68 4.86 5.45 11.99
N TYR A 69 5.41 6.29 12.86
CA TYR A 69 5.29 6.19 14.30
C TYR A 69 4.42 7.32 14.83
N ARG A 70 3.42 6.99 15.65
CA ARG A 70 2.59 7.96 16.35
C ARG A 70 2.27 7.44 17.76
N LYS A 71 2.63 8.23 18.77
CA LYS A 71 2.37 7.93 20.18
C LYS A 71 1.17 8.73 20.69
N GLY A 72 0.15 8.02 21.15
CA GLY A 72 -1.05 8.56 21.76
C GLY A 72 -1.01 8.48 23.28
N ALA A 73 -2.13 8.88 23.91
CA ALA A 73 -2.29 8.80 25.35
C ALA A 73 -2.47 7.36 25.85
N ALA A 74 -3.22 6.54 25.10
CA ALA A 74 -3.59 5.18 25.49
C ALA A 74 -2.80 4.09 24.75
N ASN A 75 -2.35 4.38 23.52
CA ASN A 75 -1.71 3.40 22.65
C ASN A 75 -0.56 4.00 21.82
N THR A 76 0.17 3.15 21.11
CA THR A 76 1.20 3.55 20.15
C THR A 76 0.97 2.84 18.84
N PHE A 77 1.01 3.60 17.74
CA PHE A 77 0.97 3.10 16.38
C PHE A 77 2.38 3.14 15.79
N ASP A 78 2.86 2.02 15.28
CA ASP A 78 4.18 1.91 14.64
C ASP A 78 4.08 1.01 13.41
N LEU A 79 3.94 1.64 12.24
CA LEU A 79 3.98 1.01 10.93
C LEU A 79 5.41 1.08 10.38
N ASP A 80 5.95 -0.07 9.99
CA ASP A 80 7.25 -0.21 9.33
C ASP A 80 7.10 -1.12 8.12
N VAL A 81 7.10 -0.52 6.92
CA VAL A 81 7.17 -1.22 5.63
C VAL A 81 8.63 -1.23 5.21
N LYS A 82 9.28 -2.38 5.37
CA LYS A 82 10.70 -2.55 5.06
C LYS A 82 10.95 -2.61 3.56
N GLU A 83 9.97 -3.15 2.83
CA GLU A 83 10.05 -3.29 1.38
C GLU A 83 8.65 -3.18 0.78
N LEU A 84 8.49 -2.22 -0.13
CA LEU A 84 7.51 -2.21 -1.19
C LEU A 84 8.27 -2.11 -2.51
N ALA A 85 8.45 -3.24 -3.18
CA ALA A 85 9.24 -3.34 -4.39
C ALA A 85 8.38 -3.70 -5.60
N TYR A 86 8.55 -2.98 -6.69
CA TYR A 86 7.98 -3.28 -8.00
C TYR A 86 9.11 -3.41 -9.02
N ASP A 87 9.04 -4.42 -9.88
CA ASP A 87 10.00 -4.61 -10.97
C ASP A 87 9.29 -5.10 -12.24
N TYR A 88 9.40 -4.28 -13.28
CA TYR A 88 9.01 -4.57 -14.67
C TYR A 88 10.11 -4.13 -15.65
N SER A 89 11.36 -4.10 -15.17
CA SER A 89 12.53 -3.68 -15.96
C SER A 89 12.77 -4.59 -17.17
N ASP A 90 12.41 -5.88 -17.08
CA ASP A 90 12.52 -6.86 -18.17
C ASP A 90 11.41 -6.76 -19.22
N LYS A 91 10.35 -5.98 -18.94
CA LYS A 91 9.14 -5.83 -19.77
C LYS A 91 8.35 -7.12 -20.02
N VAL A 92 8.61 -8.18 -19.23
CA VAL A 92 8.00 -9.50 -19.41
C VAL A 92 7.37 -10.02 -18.11
N ASN A 93 7.95 -9.79 -16.94
CA ASN A 93 7.46 -10.36 -15.67
C ASN A 93 7.29 -9.28 -14.59
N PRO A 94 6.25 -8.43 -14.72
CA PRO A 94 5.94 -7.43 -13.69
C PRO A 94 5.68 -8.14 -12.36
N ASN A 95 6.39 -7.74 -11.31
CA ASN A 95 6.22 -8.32 -9.98
C ASN A 95 6.20 -7.24 -8.90
N LEU A 96 5.43 -7.50 -7.84
CA LEU A 96 5.35 -6.70 -6.62
C LEU A 96 5.78 -7.57 -5.44
N LYS A 97 6.55 -6.98 -4.53
CA LYS A 97 6.83 -7.53 -3.20
C LYS A 97 6.49 -6.50 -2.14
N PHE A 98 5.91 -6.97 -1.06
CA PHE A 98 5.62 -6.18 0.12
C PHE A 98 6.05 -6.96 1.37
N ASN A 99 6.73 -6.28 2.29
CA ASN A 99 7.07 -6.76 3.62
C ASN A 99 6.88 -5.61 4.59
N GLY A 100 5.89 -5.74 5.48
CA GLY A 100 5.58 -4.72 6.47
C GLY A 100 5.09 -5.29 7.78
N SER A 101 5.19 -4.45 8.81
CA SER A 101 4.71 -4.72 10.16
C SER A 101 3.98 -3.50 10.71
N LEU A 102 2.89 -3.74 11.42
CA LEU A 102 2.16 -2.76 12.20
C LEU A 102 2.17 -3.22 13.65
N LYS A 103 2.74 -2.43 14.55
CA LYS A 103 2.61 -2.64 15.99
C LYS A 103 1.58 -1.67 16.53
N LEU A 104 0.59 -2.24 17.20
CA LEU A 104 -0.54 -1.55 17.80
C LEU A 104 -1.17 -2.53 18.78
N ASP A 105 -1.48 -2.08 19.99
CA ASP A 105 -2.21 -2.92 20.95
C ASP A 105 -3.69 -2.96 20.56
N ILE A 106 -4.06 -3.86 19.65
CA ILE A 106 -5.39 -4.01 19.07
C ILE A 106 -6.40 -4.38 20.16
N ALA A 107 -5.99 -5.22 21.11
CA ALA A 107 -6.84 -5.62 22.23
C ALA A 107 -7.26 -4.43 23.12
N LYS A 108 -6.47 -3.35 23.19
CA LYS A 108 -6.90 -2.11 23.88
C LYS A 108 -7.95 -1.30 23.12
N ILE A 109 -8.03 -1.48 21.80
CA ILE A 109 -8.90 -0.68 20.93
C ILE A 109 -10.29 -1.31 20.84
N ILE A 110 -10.33 -2.63 20.57
CA ILE A 110 -11.57 -3.39 20.33
C ILE A 110 -11.90 -4.39 21.45
N GLY A 111 -11.01 -4.56 22.45
CA GLY A 111 -11.20 -5.57 23.47
C GLY A 111 -10.89 -6.99 22.99
N GLN A 112 -10.84 -7.94 23.93
CA GLN A 112 -10.43 -9.32 23.64
C GLN A 112 -11.53 -10.14 22.96
N ASP A 113 -12.79 -9.89 23.27
CA ASP A 113 -13.92 -10.64 22.70
C ASP A 113 -14.07 -10.34 21.19
N GLU A 114 -14.01 -9.07 20.81
CA GLU A 114 -14.07 -8.65 19.40
C GLU A 114 -12.82 -9.14 18.63
N LEU A 115 -11.65 -9.17 19.29
CA LEU A 115 -10.43 -9.77 18.73
C LEU A 115 -10.62 -11.26 18.40
N ASN A 116 -11.24 -12.01 19.32
CA ASN A 116 -11.52 -13.43 19.14
C ASN A 116 -12.55 -13.64 18.00
N GLU A 117 -13.56 -12.78 17.90
CA GLU A 117 -14.53 -12.80 16.79
C GLU A 117 -13.85 -12.50 15.44
N MET A 118 -13.03 -11.47 15.36
CA MET A 118 -12.25 -11.15 14.16
C MET A 118 -11.36 -12.30 13.72
N ALA A 119 -10.69 -12.96 14.68
CA ALA A 119 -9.87 -14.12 14.38
C ALA A 119 -10.67 -15.26 13.76
N ASN A 120 -11.89 -15.53 14.26
CA ASN A 120 -12.77 -16.55 13.69
C ASN A 120 -13.33 -16.13 12.32
N GLN A 121 -13.72 -14.87 12.15
CA GLN A 121 -14.14 -14.34 10.85
C GLN A 121 -13.04 -14.49 9.81
N LEU A 122 -11.78 -14.26 10.17
CA LEU A 122 -10.66 -14.45 9.24
C LEU A 122 -10.55 -15.90 8.76
N GLU A 123 -10.91 -16.90 9.57
CA GLU A 123 -10.97 -18.30 9.13
C GLU A 123 -12.06 -18.51 8.07
N GLU A 124 -13.22 -17.88 8.24
CA GLU A 124 -14.31 -17.93 7.25
C GLU A 124 -13.93 -17.20 5.94
N GLU A 125 -13.24 -16.07 6.05
CA GLU A 125 -12.72 -15.30 4.92
C GLU A 125 -11.70 -16.10 4.09
N VAL A 126 -10.83 -16.86 4.77
CA VAL A 126 -9.87 -17.78 4.15
C VAL A 126 -10.59 -18.83 3.29
N GLU A 127 -11.64 -19.45 3.81
CA GLU A 127 -12.43 -20.41 3.04
C GLU A 127 -13.16 -19.74 1.87
N ARG A 128 -13.71 -18.54 2.10
CA ARG A 128 -14.45 -17.79 1.08
C ARG A 128 -13.56 -17.36 -0.08
N PHE A 129 -12.36 -16.85 0.18
CA PHE A 129 -11.39 -16.46 -0.84
C PHE A 129 -11.13 -17.59 -1.84
N THR A 130 -10.86 -18.80 -1.32
CA THR A 130 -10.59 -19.96 -2.16
C THR A 130 -11.79 -20.29 -3.04
N LYS A 131 -13.00 -20.24 -2.48
CA LYS A 131 -14.24 -20.54 -3.20
C LYS A 131 -14.54 -19.52 -4.30
N GLU A 132 -14.39 -18.23 -4.02
CA GLU A 132 -14.64 -17.15 -4.98
C GLU A 132 -13.68 -17.23 -6.17
N MET A 133 -12.38 -17.44 -5.91
CA MET A 133 -11.41 -17.61 -6.99
C MET A 133 -11.69 -18.83 -7.88
N LEU A 134 -12.07 -19.96 -7.28
CA LEU A 134 -12.45 -21.16 -8.04
C LEU A 134 -13.79 -20.99 -8.77
N GLN A 135 -14.70 -20.17 -8.26
CA GLN A 135 -15.96 -19.85 -8.95
C GLN A 135 -15.71 -18.99 -10.20
N ASP A 136 -14.83 -18.00 -10.10
CA ASP A 136 -14.58 -17.03 -11.17
C ASP A 136 -13.70 -17.60 -12.29
N TYR A 137 -12.72 -18.43 -11.94
CA TYR A 137 -11.71 -18.94 -12.89
C TYR A 137 -11.83 -20.44 -13.15
N GLY A 138 -12.67 -21.16 -12.41
CA GLY A 138 -12.91 -22.59 -12.62
C GLY A 138 -11.62 -23.41 -12.53
N GLN A 139 -11.36 -24.21 -13.56
CA GLN A 139 -10.16 -25.05 -13.65
C GLN A 139 -8.88 -24.26 -13.95
N ALA A 140 -9.00 -22.97 -14.31
CA ALA A 140 -7.84 -22.11 -14.55
C ALA A 140 -7.17 -21.65 -13.26
N ALA A 141 -7.84 -21.74 -12.10
CA ALA A 141 -7.29 -21.30 -10.83
C ALA A 141 -6.83 -22.45 -9.96
N PHE A 142 -5.63 -22.31 -9.42
CA PHE A 142 -5.25 -22.88 -8.14
C PHE A 142 -5.32 -21.77 -7.10
N ALA A 143 -6.26 -21.88 -6.17
CA ALA A 143 -6.34 -20.99 -5.02
C ALA A 143 -6.29 -21.84 -3.75
N LYS A 144 -5.52 -21.38 -2.77
CA LYS A 144 -5.42 -22.01 -1.47
C LYS A 144 -5.24 -20.93 -0.43
N ALA A 145 -6.08 -20.95 0.59
CA ALA A 145 -5.86 -20.16 1.78
C ALA A 145 -5.91 -21.10 3.00
N THR A 146 -4.99 -20.92 3.94
CA THR A 146 -4.89 -21.77 5.14
C THR A 146 -4.61 -20.95 6.38
N VAL A 147 -5.24 -21.36 7.48
CA VAL A 147 -4.79 -21.01 8.82
C VAL A 147 -3.66 -21.97 9.18
N ASP A 148 -2.43 -21.49 9.12
CA ASP A 148 -1.24 -22.32 9.35
C ASP A 148 -0.98 -22.55 10.84
N GLU A 149 -1.28 -21.55 11.67
CA GLU A 149 -1.10 -21.57 13.11
C GLU A 149 -2.20 -20.75 13.79
N LYS A 150 -2.79 -21.29 14.87
CA LYS A 150 -3.65 -20.55 15.79
C LYS A 150 -3.27 -20.93 17.21
N THR A 151 -2.85 -19.95 17.98
CA THR A 151 -2.45 -20.14 19.37
C THR A 151 -3.43 -19.39 20.27
N VAL A 152 -3.95 -20.10 21.28
CA VAL A 152 -4.85 -19.55 22.30
C VAL A 152 -4.25 -19.68 23.70
N ASP A 153 -4.62 -18.78 24.60
CA ASP A 153 -4.28 -18.87 26.02
C ASP A 153 -5.13 -19.91 26.77
N LYS A 154 -4.96 -20.00 28.10
CA LYS A 154 -5.71 -20.94 28.95
C LYS A 154 -7.22 -20.63 29.04
N ALA A 155 -7.62 -19.39 28.77
CA ALA A 155 -9.01 -18.96 28.75
C ALA A 155 -9.64 -19.13 27.36
N GLY A 156 -8.85 -19.48 26.34
CA GLY A 156 -9.30 -19.65 24.95
C GLY A 156 -9.15 -18.38 24.11
N ASN A 157 -8.49 -17.33 24.62
CA ASN A 157 -8.27 -16.09 23.89
C ASN A 157 -7.17 -16.25 22.84
N VAL A 158 -7.38 -15.69 21.66
CA VAL A 158 -6.39 -15.72 20.57
C VAL A 158 -5.20 -14.84 20.94
N ILE A 159 -4.01 -15.44 20.92
CA ILE A 159 -2.73 -14.75 21.16
C ILE A 159 -1.82 -14.70 19.94
N SER A 160 -2.07 -15.56 18.95
CA SER A 160 -1.39 -15.53 17.64
C SER A 160 -2.23 -16.26 16.59
N LEU A 161 -2.23 -15.75 15.36
CA LEU A 161 -2.87 -16.34 14.20
C LEU A 161 -1.98 -16.13 12.97
N LYS A 162 -1.65 -17.19 12.25
CA LYS A 162 -0.91 -17.15 11.00
C LYS A 162 -1.77 -17.67 9.87
N VAL A 163 -1.92 -16.87 8.82
CA VAL A 163 -2.69 -17.19 7.63
C VAL A 163 -1.81 -17.05 6.40
N SER A 164 -1.93 -18.00 5.48
CA SER A 164 -1.28 -17.96 4.18
C SER A 164 -2.29 -18.04 3.05
N PHE A 165 -2.02 -17.32 1.97
CA PHE A 165 -2.78 -17.32 0.73
C PHE A 165 -1.85 -17.63 -0.44
N GLU A 166 -2.30 -18.45 -1.37
CA GLU A 166 -1.62 -18.78 -2.60
C GLU A 166 -2.65 -18.79 -3.74
N LEU A 167 -2.31 -18.10 -4.83
CA LEU A 167 -3.07 -18.04 -6.06
C LEU A 167 -2.12 -18.28 -7.23
N ASN A 168 -2.56 -19.11 -8.18
CA ASN A 168 -1.90 -19.30 -9.46
C ASN A 168 -2.96 -19.49 -10.55
N LEU A 169 -2.86 -18.71 -11.64
CA LEU A 169 -3.76 -18.79 -12.78
C LEU A 169 -3.07 -19.40 -14.01
N ASP A 170 -3.70 -20.44 -14.56
CA ASP A 170 -3.36 -21.05 -15.84
C ASP A 170 -4.13 -20.38 -16.98
N TYR A 171 -3.42 -19.50 -17.70
CA TYR A 171 -3.97 -18.76 -18.82
C TYR A 171 -4.43 -19.62 -20.00
N THR A 172 -4.00 -20.88 -20.07
CA THR A 172 -4.42 -21.79 -21.14
C THR A 172 -5.82 -22.39 -20.92
N ASN A 173 -6.30 -22.34 -19.68
CA ASN A 173 -7.57 -22.94 -19.26
C ASN A 173 -8.60 -21.90 -18.77
N LEU A 174 -8.38 -20.61 -19.05
CA LEU A 174 -9.31 -19.54 -18.68
C LEU A 174 -10.72 -19.79 -19.23
N PRO A 175 -11.78 -19.39 -18.50
CA PRO A 175 -13.13 -19.35 -19.03
C PRO A 175 -13.20 -18.54 -20.34
N ALA A 176 -14.07 -18.94 -21.26
CA ALA A 176 -14.13 -18.35 -22.61
C ALA A 176 -14.49 -16.85 -22.59
N GLU A 177 -15.21 -16.42 -21.57
CA GLU A 177 -15.62 -15.05 -21.29
C GLU A 177 -14.54 -14.20 -20.63
N LYS A 178 -13.38 -14.78 -20.24
CA LYS A 178 -12.27 -14.08 -19.59
C LYS A 178 -11.01 -14.16 -20.46
N PRO A 179 -10.80 -13.22 -21.41
CA PRO A 179 -9.58 -13.19 -22.19
C PRO A 179 -8.36 -12.89 -21.30
N VAL A 180 -7.19 -13.41 -21.68
CA VAL A 180 -5.94 -13.19 -20.93
C VAL A 180 -5.68 -11.70 -20.68
N SER A 181 -6.00 -10.83 -21.64
CA SER A 181 -5.78 -9.38 -21.52
C SER A 181 -6.59 -8.71 -20.42
N GLU A 182 -7.64 -9.32 -19.91
CA GLU A 182 -8.47 -8.78 -18.82
C GLU A 182 -8.06 -9.31 -17.44
N VAL A 183 -7.09 -10.23 -17.38
CA VAL A 183 -6.62 -10.84 -16.12
C VAL A 183 -5.34 -10.16 -15.68
N GLU A 184 -5.38 -9.40 -14.59
CA GLU A 184 -4.24 -8.61 -14.10
C GLU A 184 -3.20 -9.47 -13.37
N VAL A 185 -3.63 -10.41 -12.54
CA VAL A 185 -2.74 -11.19 -11.66
C VAL A 185 -2.48 -12.57 -12.25
N LYS A 186 -1.21 -12.98 -12.29
CA LYS A 186 -0.81 -14.34 -12.67
C LYS A 186 -0.69 -15.26 -11.47
N SER A 187 -0.03 -14.78 -10.44
CA SER A 187 0.08 -15.50 -9.18
C SER A 187 0.28 -14.54 -8.02
N ALA A 188 -0.13 -14.97 -6.83
CA ALA A 188 0.08 -14.24 -5.60
C ALA A 188 0.38 -15.22 -4.47
N ILE A 189 1.29 -14.84 -3.57
CA ILE A 189 1.52 -15.51 -2.30
C ILE A 189 1.47 -14.43 -1.23
N ALA A 190 0.67 -14.63 -0.20
CA ALA A 190 0.61 -13.72 0.95
C ALA A 190 0.69 -14.51 2.25
N VAL A 191 1.36 -13.95 3.25
CA VAL A 191 1.41 -14.49 4.60
C VAL A 191 1.12 -13.34 5.56
N ILE A 192 0.14 -13.53 6.44
CA ILE A 192 -0.23 -12.57 7.47
C ILE A 192 -0.06 -13.27 8.82
N ASN A 193 0.77 -12.68 9.69
CA ASN A 193 0.88 -13.07 11.08
C ASN A 193 0.21 -11.99 11.91
N PHE A 194 -0.68 -12.40 12.79
CA PHE A 194 -1.45 -11.52 13.64
C PHE A 194 -1.23 -11.92 15.10
N SER A 195 -1.12 -10.92 15.96
CA SER A 195 -1.15 -11.04 17.42
C SER A 195 -1.87 -9.82 18.00
N PRO A 196 -2.30 -9.85 19.27
CA PRO A 196 -2.96 -8.71 19.91
C PRO A 196 -2.19 -7.39 19.83
N SER A 197 -0.86 -7.43 19.70
CA SER A 197 0.00 -6.23 19.68
C SER A 197 0.67 -5.94 18.33
N GLN A 198 0.52 -6.81 17.34
CA GLN A 198 1.29 -6.71 16.09
C GLN A 198 0.65 -7.49 14.95
N ILE A 199 0.72 -6.92 13.75
CA ILE A 199 0.41 -7.55 12.47
C ILE A 199 1.66 -7.49 11.61
N ASP A 200 2.10 -8.62 11.08
CA ASP A 200 3.14 -8.71 10.06
C ASP A 200 2.53 -9.27 8.78
N ALA A 201 2.88 -8.67 7.64
CA ALA A 201 2.38 -9.11 6.34
C ALA A 201 3.50 -9.15 5.31
N GLU A 202 3.55 -10.27 4.59
CA GLU A 202 4.40 -10.47 3.42
C GLU A 202 3.50 -10.79 2.23
N LEU A 203 3.79 -10.19 1.09
CA LEU A 203 3.03 -10.40 -0.15
C LEU A 203 4.00 -10.39 -1.33
N GLN A 204 3.82 -11.34 -2.24
CA GLN A 204 4.46 -11.35 -3.54
C GLN A 204 3.40 -11.58 -4.61
N ILE A 205 3.31 -10.67 -5.58
CA ILE A 205 2.41 -10.78 -6.73
C ILE A 205 3.26 -10.82 -7.99
N ASN A 206 2.94 -11.74 -8.90
CA ASN A 206 3.40 -11.68 -10.28
C ASN A 206 2.19 -11.32 -11.14
N PHE A 207 2.30 -10.23 -11.89
CA PHE A 207 1.23 -9.76 -12.74
C PHE A 207 1.33 -10.35 -14.14
N ASN A 208 0.23 -10.24 -14.88
CA ASN A 208 0.14 -10.59 -16.27
C ASN A 208 0.72 -9.46 -17.15
N PRO A 209 1.83 -9.66 -17.88
CA PRO A 209 2.34 -8.62 -18.79
C PRO A 209 1.39 -8.28 -19.95
N GLN A 210 0.39 -9.12 -20.23
CA GLN A 210 -0.59 -8.90 -21.31
C GLN A 210 -1.84 -8.15 -20.82
N TYR A 211 -1.90 -7.77 -19.54
CA TYR A 211 -3.05 -7.06 -19.00
C TYR A 211 -3.19 -5.70 -19.69
N SER A 212 -4.37 -5.44 -20.25
CA SER A 212 -4.62 -4.24 -21.06
C SER A 212 -4.65 -2.96 -20.24
N GLY A 213 -4.83 -3.04 -18.92
CA GLY A 213 -4.83 -1.85 -18.05
C GLY A 213 -3.47 -1.14 -17.98
N TYR A 214 -2.38 -1.78 -18.44
CA TYR A 214 -1.08 -1.10 -18.58
C TYR A 214 -1.00 -0.15 -19.78
N ASP A 215 -1.93 -0.26 -20.74
CA ASP A 215 -1.98 0.62 -21.92
C ASP A 215 -2.81 1.89 -21.70
N ASP A 216 -3.50 2.01 -20.55
CA ASP A 216 -4.31 3.18 -20.24
C ASP A 216 -3.42 4.42 -20.00
N GLU A 217 -3.68 5.51 -20.74
CA GLU A 217 -2.96 6.79 -20.62
C GLU A 217 -3.44 7.58 -19.38
N VAL A 218 -3.24 7.01 -18.20
CA VAL A 218 -3.48 7.68 -16.92
C VAL A 218 -2.16 8.16 -16.33
N ASP A 219 -2.14 9.37 -15.79
CA ASP A 219 -0.99 9.89 -15.05
C ASP A 219 -0.61 8.89 -13.94
N GLY A 220 0.63 8.40 -13.98
CA GLY A 220 1.13 7.38 -13.07
C GLY A 220 2.06 7.97 -12.02
N LEU A 221 2.71 7.08 -11.26
CA LEU A 221 3.68 7.47 -10.23
C LEU A 221 4.80 8.37 -10.78
N LYS A 222 5.21 8.17 -12.04
CA LYS A 222 6.26 8.97 -12.67
C LYS A 222 5.86 10.44 -12.76
N GLU A 223 4.63 10.72 -13.15
CA GLU A 223 4.10 12.08 -13.31
C GLU A 223 4.02 12.79 -11.95
N HIS A 224 3.56 12.10 -10.92
CA HIS A 224 3.57 12.62 -9.54
C HIS A 224 5.00 12.90 -9.03
N LEU A 225 5.94 11.98 -9.25
CA LEU A 225 7.35 12.19 -8.90
C LEU A 225 7.96 13.38 -9.66
N GLN A 226 7.56 13.60 -10.92
CA GLN A 226 8.01 14.76 -11.69
C GLN A 226 7.50 16.06 -11.08
N LEU A 227 6.21 16.13 -10.71
CA LEU A 227 5.62 17.30 -10.05
C LEU A 227 6.34 17.61 -8.72
N LEU A 228 6.66 16.59 -7.93
CA LEU A 228 7.43 16.75 -6.69
C LEU A 228 8.83 17.32 -6.95
N VAL A 229 9.52 16.77 -7.96
CA VAL A 229 10.88 17.18 -8.36
C VAL A 229 10.90 18.61 -8.89
N ASP A 230 9.85 19.03 -9.58
CA ASP A 230 9.64 20.41 -10.02
C ASP A 230 9.15 21.33 -8.89
N ARG A 231 9.07 20.80 -7.66
CA ARG A 231 8.61 21.48 -6.43
C ARG A 231 7.22 22.10 -6.63
N ASP A 232 6.34 21.38 -7.35
CA ASP A 232 4.97 21.78 -7.55
C ASP A 232 4.25 21.93 -6.20
N ARG A 233 3.58 23.07 -6.02
CA ARG A 233 2.98 23.43 -4.74
C ARG A 233 1.77 22.56 -4.43
N ASP A 234 0.96 22.26 -5.43
CA ASP A 234 -0.30 21.55 -5.24
C ASP A 234 -0.02 20.08 -4.89
N GLU A 235 0.97 19.48 -5.56
CA GLU A 235 1.43 18.12 -5.24
C GLU A 235 2.04 18.02 -3.83
N ILE A 236 2.88 18.98 -3.43
CA ILE A 236 3.43 19.03 -2.06
C ILE A 236 2.32 19.19 -1.03
N GLN A 237 1.34 20.07 -1.27
CA GLN A 237 0.21 20.27 -0.36
C GLN A 237 -0.67 19.02 -0.27
N PHE A 238 -0.87 18.32 -1.39
CA PHE A 238 -1.58 17.05 -1.42
C PHE A 238 -0.91 16.01 -0.50
N LEU A 239 0.41 15.83 -0.62
CA LEU A 239 1.16 14.91 0.27
C LEU A 239 1.06 15.29 1.74
N GLN A 240 1.18 16.58 2.05
CA GLN A 240 1.06 17.07 3.43
C GLN A 240 -0.34 16.83 4.00
N ALA A 241 -1.38 17.05 3.20
CA ALA A 241 -2.77 16.80 3.58
C ALA A 241 -3.04 15.30 3.78
N LEU A 242 -2.47 14.44 2.92
CA LEU A 242 -2.56 12.99 3.08
C LEU A 242 -1.94 12.54 4.41
N ALA A 243 -0.74 13.03 4.73
CA ALA A 243 -0.08 12.72 6.00
C ALA A 243 -0.89 13.22 7.21
N ALA A 244 -1.41 14.44 7.16
CA ALA A 244 -2.25 15.00 8.22
C ALA A 244 -3.52 14.16 8.44
N ASN A 245 -4.24 13.82 7.36
CA ASN A 245 -5.44 13.00 7.44
C ASN A 245 -5.15 11.61 8.03
N LEU A 246 -4.02 11.00 7.66
CA LEU A 246 -3.61 9.71 8.21
C LEU A 246 -3.31 9.82 9.71
N LEU A 247 -2.60 10.88 10.14
CA LEU A 247 -2.33 11.12 11.55
C LEU A 247 -3.62 11.38 12.35
N ASP A 248 -4.57 12.13 11.80
CA ASP A 248 -5.88 12.37 12.42
C ASP A 248 -6.68 11.07 12.58
N MET A 249 -6.66 10.20 11.57
CA MET A 249 -7.28 8.87 11.65
C MET A 249 -6.64 8.00 12.73
N ILE A 250 -5.31 8.01 12.82
CA ILE A 250 -4.56 7.27 13.84
C ILE A 250 -4.86 7.81 15.23
N ASP A 251 -4.90 9.13 15.41
CA ASP A 251 -5.17 9.78 16.70
C ASP A 251 -6.54 9.37 17.26
N ASN A 252 -7.56 9.21 16.42
CA ASN A 252 -8.86 8.68 16.84
C ASN A 252 -8.77 7.25 17.40
N VAL A 253 -7.82 6.46 16.91
CA VAL A 253 -7.64 5.05 17.33
C VAL A 253 -6.76 4.93 18.57
N ILE A 254 -5.72 5.77 18.71
CA ILE A 254 -4.71 5.62 19.79
C ILE A 254 -4.93 6.52 21.00
N SER A 255 -5.87 7.46 20.92
CA SER A 255 -6.19 8.40 22.01
C SER A 255 -7.36 7.94 22.88
N GLU A 256 -8.23 7.07 22.36
CA GLU A 256 -9.36 6.50 23.10
C GLU A 256 -8.87 5.33 23.97
N ASP A 257 -9.14 5.40 25.28
CA ASP A 257 -8.95 4.28 26.20
C ASP A 257 -10.26 3.51 26.33
N ASN A 258 -10.41 2.44 25.57
CA ASN A 258 -11.59 1.58 25.61
C ASN A 258 -11.43 0.42 26.62
N SER A 259 -10.41 0.42 27.48
CA SER A 259 -10.11 -0.68 28.41
C SER A 259 -11.09 -0.82 29.59
N GLN A 260 -12.29 -0.23 29.52
CA GLN A 260 -13.32 -0.27 30.57
C GLN A 260 -14.63 -0.98 30.17
N ASN A 261 -14.70 -1.61 28.99
CA ASN A 261 -15.81 -2.49 28.64
C ASN A 261 -15.47 -3.96 28.90
#